data_AF-A0A7S2I746-F1
#
_entry.id   AF-A0A7S2I746-F1
#
_cell.length_a   1.000
_cell.length_b   1.000
_cell.length_c   1.000
_cell.angle_alpha   90.00
_cell.angle_beta   90.00
_cell.angle_gamma   90.00
#
_symmetry.space_group_name_H-M   'P 1'
#
loop_
_entity.id
_entity.type
_entity.pdbx_description
1 polymer ?
#
loop_
_entity_poly.entity_id
_entity_poly.type
_entity_poly.pdbx_seq_one_letter_code
_entity_poly.pdbx_strand_id
1 'polypeptide(L)'
;AKLIEQLEKFEKGSASTLKQEYMKRGFAPPAGAGKQELMALVRDVLLWEALPVNDLRQICRRRGLKVSKGDQPRAELMDLLAFASWEERGIPRSRLKSFVVAQGILSSVEGFEAKSAEDLEVLG
;
A
#
# COMPACT_ATOMS: atom_id res chain seq x y z
N ALA A 1 10.00 22.49 4.59
CA ALA A 1 10.61 21.16 4.84
C ALA A 1 9.98 20.19 3.87
N LYS A 2 10.78 19.51 3.03
CA LYS A 2 10.31 18.76 1.84
C LYS A 2 9.12 17.82 2.09
N LEU A 3 9.06 17.18 3.26
CA LEU A 3 7.95 16.32 3.64
C LEU A 3 6.63 17.10 3.82
N ILE A 4 6.66 18.23 4.53
CA ILE A 4 5.48 19.08 4.78
C ILE A 4 4.91 19.60 3.45
N GLU A 5 5.77 20.08 2.55
CA GLU A 5 5.36 20.57 1.22
C GLU A 5 4.70 19.46 0.37
N GLN A 6 5.21 18.23 0.44
CA GLN A 6 4.58 17.09 -0.21
C GLN A 6 3.20 16.77 0.38
N LEU A 7 3.07 16.80 1.71
CA LEU A 7 1.80 16.57 2.39
C LEU A 7 0.75 17.62 2.04
N GLU A 8 1.10 18.90 2.04
CA GLU A 8 0.19 19.99 1.65
C GLU A 8 -0.29 19.83 0.20
N LYS A 9 0.59 19.40 -0.71
CA LYS A 9 0.22 19.11 -2.10
C LYS A 9 -0.79 17.97 -2.18
N PHE A 10 -0.60 16.92 -1.39
CA PHE A 10 -1.47 15.74 -1.39
C PHE A 10 -2.82 16.01 -0.73
N GLU A 11 -2.88 16.85 0.31
CA GLU A 11 -4.16 17.27 0.93
C GLU A 11 -5.08 17.99 -0.05
N LYS A 12 -4.51 18.82 -0.93
CA LYS A 12 -5.22 19.53 -1.99
C LYS A 12 -5.61 18.61 -3.16
N GLY A 13 -5.02 17.42 -3.26
CA GLY A 13 -5.30 16.44 -4.31
C GLY A 13 -6.62 15.68 -4.15
N SER A 14 -6.93 14.83 -5.13
CA SER A 14 -8.08 13.92 -5.09
C SER A 14 -7.72 12.59 -4.41
N ALA A 15 -8.74 11.80 -4.04
CA ALA A 15 -8.54 10.42 -3.58
C ALA A 15 -7.81 9.56 -4.64
N SER A 16 -8.11 9.76 -5.92
CA SER A 16 -7.44 9.03 -7.00
C SER A 16 -5.94 9.35 -7.09
N THR A 17 -5.53 10.61 -6.90
CA THR A 17 -4.12 10.99 -6.85
C THR A 17 -3.41 10.35 -5.66
N LEU A 18 -4.03 10.34 -4.47
CA LEU A 18 -3.48 9.69 -3.28
C LEU A 18 -3.31 8.18 -3.49
N LYS A 19 -4.31 7.53 -4.07
CA LYS A 19 -4.27 6.09 -4.40
C LYS A 19 -3.12 5.78 -5.36
N GLN A 20 -2.99 6.56 -6.44
CA GLN A 20 -1.89 6.39 -7.40
C GLN A 20 -0.53 6.57 -6.74
N GLU A 21 -0.38 7.55 -5.86
CA GLU A 21 0.88 7.85 -5.18
C GLU A 21 1.26 6.75 -4.17
N TYR A 22 0.28 6.17 -3.47
CA TYR A 22 0.45 5.02 -2.60
C TYR A 22 0.88 3.77 -3.39
N MET A 23 0.19 3.50 -4.51
CA MET A 23 0.50 2.38 -5.40
C MET A 23 1.86 2.51 -6.10
N LYS A 24 2.26 3.74 -6.44
CA LYS A 24 3.57 4.02 -7.05
C LYS A 24 4.73 3.63 -6.13
N ARG A 25 4.53 3.65 -4.81
CA ARG A 25 5.49 3.18 -3.82
C ARG A 25 5.41 1.68 -3.54
N GLY A 26 4.59 0.96 -4.31
CA GLY A 26 4.48 -0.49 -4.24
C GLY A 26 3.42 -1.01 -3.28
N PHE A 27 2.64 -0.13 -2.63
CA PHE A 27 1.63 -0.53 -1.64
C PHE A 27 0.25 -0.80 -2.28
N ALA A 28 -0.51 -1.72 -1.68
CA ALA A 28 -1.89 -1.99 -2.06
C ALA A 28 -2.86 -1.21 -1.17
N PRO A 29 -3.73 -0.35 -1.72
CA PRO A 29 -4.74 0.36 -0.95
C PRO A 29 -5.83 -0.58 -0.39
N PRO A 30 -6.37 -0.30 0.82
CA PRO A 30 -7.54 -1.00 1.34
C PRO A 30 -8.78 -0.87 0.46
N ALA A 31 -9.72 -1.80 0.62
CA ALA A 31 -11.01 -1.78 -0.10
C ALA A 31 -11.81 -0.54 0.27
N GLY A 32 -12.34 0.16 -0.74
CA GLY A 32 -13.19 1.32 -0.52
C GLY A 32 -12.53 2.49 0.22
N ALA A 33 -11.19 2.51 0.33
CA ALA A 33 -10.47 3.52 1.10
C ALA A 33 -10.82 4.94 0.63
N GLY A 34 -11.37 5.74 1.55
CA GLY A 34 -11.74 7.13 1.29
C GLY A 34 -10.53 8.07 1.21
N LYS A 35 -10.75 9.32 0.79
CA LYS A 35 -9.67 10.34 0.68
C LYS A 35 -8.85 10.48 1.97
N GLN A 36 -9.52 10.53 3.13
CA GLN A 36 -8.84 10.74 4.42
C GLN A 36 -7.97 9.55 4.82
N GLU A 37 -8.46 8.33 4.59
CA GLU A 37 -7.71 7.10 4.86
C GLU A 37 -6.51 6.98 3.92
N LEU A 38 -6.70 7.21 2.63
CA LEU A 38 -5.59 7.25 1.65
C LEU A 38 -4.55 8.31 2.01
N MET A 39 -4.97 9.47 2.54
CA MET A 39 -4.06 10.51 3.01
C MET A 39 -3.23 10.04 4.21
N ALA A 40 -3.85 9.35 5.17
CA ALA A 40 -3.14 8.77 6.32
C ALA A 40 -2.12 7.72 5.86
N LEU A 41 -2.49 6.86 4.92
CA LEU A 41 -1.60 5.84 4.36
C LEU A 41 -0.41 6.45 3.61
N VAL A 42 -0.62 7.50 2.80
CA VAL A 42 0.47 8.21 2.13
C VAL A 42 1.39 8.90 3.13
N ARG A 43 0.84 9.52 4.19
CA ARG A 43 1.63 10.11 5.29
C ARG A 43 2.52 9.09 5.95
N ASP A 44 1.97 7.93 6.29
CA ASP A 44 2.70 6.83 6.92
C ASP A 44 3.89 6.41 6.06
N VAL A 45 3.67 6.18 4.76
CA VAL A 45 4.75 5.75 3.86
C VAL A 45 5.83 6.81 3.72
N LEU A 46 5.46 8.08 3.56
CA LEU A 46 6.43 9.18 3.48
C LEU A 46 7.24 9.32 4.79
N LEU A 47 6.60 9.09 5.94
CA LEU A 47 7.29 9.03 7.22
C LEU A 47 8.27 7.86 7.25
N TRP A 48 7.89 6.67 6.80
CA TRP A 48 8.77 5.49 6.73
C TRP A 48 9.99 5.71 5.82
N GLU A 49 9.81 6.42 4.70
CA GLU A 49 10.90 6.81 3.80
C GLU A 49 11.92 7.72 4.50
N ALA A 50 11.46 8.61 5.39
CA ALA A 50 12.29 9.58 6.09
C ALA A 50 12.87 9.08 7.43
N LEU A 51 12.24 8.10 8.08
CA LEU A 51 12.65 7.59 9.40
C LEU A 51 14.03 6.91 9.36
N PRO A 52 14.85 7.00 10.41
CA PRO A 52 16.05 6.17 10.55
C PRO A 52 15.76 4.67 10.34
N VAL A 53 16.73 3.92 9.79
CA VAL A 53 16.56 2.49 9.47
C VAL A 53 16.17 1.66 10.70
N ASN A 54 16.68 2.00 11.88
CA ASN A 54 16.33 1.33 13.13
C ASN A 54 14.86 1.53 13.53
N ASP A 55 14.32 2.72 13.31
CA ASP A 55 12.91 3.02 13.60
C ASP A 55 12.00 2.33 12.59
N LEU A 56 12.39 2.34 11.31
CA LEU A 56 11.69 1.59 10.25
C LEU A 56 11.66 0.08 10.57
N ARG A 57 12.78 -0.48 11.01
CA ARG A 57 12.88 -1.86 11.47
C ARG A 57 11.94 -2.14 12.64
N GLN A 58 11.80 -1.20 13.57
CA GLN A 58 10.86 -1.33 14.68
C GLN A 58 9.40 -1.31 14.21
N ILE A 59 9.07 -0.49 13.20
CA ILE A 59 7.74 -0.49 12.57
C ILE A 59 7.43 -1.86 11.96
N CYS A 60 8.36 -2.43 11.18
CA CYS A 60 8.17 -3.76 10.61
C CYS A 60 7.91 -4.82 11.69
N ARG A 61 8.69 -4.80 12.79
CA ARG A 61 8.51 -5.73 13.92
C ARG A 61 7.16 -5.56 14.63
N ARG A 62 6.71 -4.33 14.86
CA ARG A 62 5.41 -4.04 15.48
C ARG A 62 4.25 -4.56 14.63
N ARG A 63 4.42 -4.59 13.31
CA ARG A 63 3.48 -5.20 12.35
C ARG A 63 3.63 -6.72 12.21
N GLY A 64 4.44 -7.36 13.07
CA GLY A 64 4.66 -8.81 13.04
C GLY A 64 5.52 -9.29 11.87
N LEU A 65 6.16 -8.39 11.12
CA LEU A 65 6.98 -8.76 9.96
C LEU A 65 8.34 -9.30 10.43
N LYS A 66 8.79 -10.35 9.75
CA LYS A 66 10.09 -10.98 10.03
C LYS A 66 11.21 -10.11 9.46
N VAL A 67 11.92 -9.42 10.35
CA VAL A 67 13.08 -8.58 10.00
C VAL A 67 14.36 -9.31 10.35
N SER A 68 15.40 -9.20 9.50
CA SER A 68 16.71 -9.79 9.77
C SER A 68 17.35 -9.20 11.03
N LYS A 69 18.18 -10.00 11.71
CA LYS A 69 18.99 -9.53 12.84
C LYS A 69 20.20 -8.70 12.39
N GLY A 70 20.64 -8.88 11.14
CA GLY A 70 21.81 -8.20 10.57
C GLY A 70 21.52 -6.78 10.06
N ASP A 71 22.47 -6.26 9.28
CA ASP A 71 22.23 -5.03 8.53
C ASP A 71 21.26 -5.32 7.39
N GLN A 72 20.19 -4.55 7.33
CA GLN A 72 19.12 -4.74 6.36
C GLN A 72 18.83 -3.38 5.71
N PRO A 73 18.99 -3.24 4.39
CA PRO A 73 18.78 -1.99 3.69
C PRO A 73 17.36 -1.45 3.89
N ARG A 74 17.22 -0.12 3.86
CA ARG A 74 15.90 0.54 3.86
C ARG A 74 14.96 -0.04 2.81
N ALA A 75 15.45 -0.24 1.58
CA ALA A 75 14.65 -0.73 0.47
C ALA A 75 13.95 -2.06 0.82
N GLU A 76 14.68 -3.01 1.41
CA GLU A 76 14.10 -4.30 1.81
C GLU A 76 13.06 -4.17 2.93
N LEU A 77 13.25 -3.24 3.87
CA LEU A 77 12.25 -2.97 4.92
C LEU A 77 10.98 -2.33 4.33
N MET A 78 11.14 -1.42 3.36
CA MET A 78 10.01 -0.85 2.63
C MET A 78 9.28 -1.91 1.81
N ASP A 79 10.00 -2.81 1.15
CA ASP A 79 9.42 -3.94 0.42
C ASP A 79 8.62 -4.87 1.33
N LEU A 80 9.11 -5.15 2.55
CA LEU A 80 8.36 -5.93 3.54
C LEU A 80 7.02 -5.27 3.90
N LEU A 81 7.03 -3.95 4.14
CA LEU A 81 5.80 -3.19 4.44
C LEU A 81 4.85 -3.16 3.25
N ALA A 82 5.39 -2.99 2.04
CA ALA A 82 4.63 -3.04 0.81
C ALA A 82 3.98 -4.41 0.63
N PHE A 83 4.75 -5.50 0.74
CA PHE A 83 4.24 -6.87 0.64
C PHE A 83 3.14 -7.16 1.66
N ALA A 84 3.30 -6.70 2.90
CA ALA A 84 2.27 -6.84 3.92
C ALA A 84 0.93 -6.23 3.50
N SER A 85 0.94 -5.04 2.87
CA SER A 85 -0.29 -4.42 2.38
C SER A 85 -1.01 -5.22 1.29
N TRP A 86 -0.27 -5.98 0.46
CA TRP A 86 -0.88 -6.87 -0.53
C TRP A 86 -1.51 -8.11 0.13
N GLU A 87 -0.82 -8.68 1.12
CA GLU A 87 -1.34 -9.84 1.88
C GLU A 87 -2.58 -9.47 2.69
N GLU A 88 -2.62 -8.26 3.28
CA GLU A 88 -3.82 -7.68 3.92
C GLU A 88 -5.00 -7.57 2.94
N ARG A 89 -4.70 -7.42 1.64
CA ARG A 89 -5.69 -7.42 0.57
C ARG A 89 -6.05 -8.80 0.03
N GLY A 90 -5.49 -9.86 0.61
CA GLY A 90 -5.66 -11.24 0.18
C GLY A 90 -4.91 -11.58 -1.11
N ILE A 91 -3.99 -10.72 -1.57
CA ILE A 91 -3.20 -10.93 -2.78
C ILE A 91 -1.81 -11.41 -2.39
N PRO A 92 -1.44 -12.68 -2.63
CA PRO A 92 -0.18 -13.24 -2.17
C PRO A 92 0.99 -12.77 -3.05
N ARG A 93 1.46 -11.54 -2.83
CA ARG A 93 2.43 -10.86 -3.70
C ARG A 93 3.73 -11.64 -3.85
N SER A 94 4.12 -12.38 -2.81
CA SER A 94 5.27 -13.29 -2.76
C SER A 94 5.19 -14.44 -3.78
N ARG A 95 3.98 -14.84 -4.20
CA ARG A 95 3.74 -15.90 -5.19
C ARG A 95 3.63 -15.37 -6.64
N LEU A 96 3.61 -14.05 -6.82
CA LEU A 96 3.41 -13.41 -8.11
C LEU A 96 4.75 -13.03 -8.76
N LYS A 97 4.94 -13.46 -10.01
CA LYS A 97 6.19 -13.23 -10.78
C LYS A 97 6.43 -11.78 -11.17
N SER A 98 5.41 -10.91 -11.12
CA SER A 98 5.51 -9.51 -11.54
C SER A 98 4.56 -8.61 -10.76
N PHE A 99 4.99 -7.36 -10.54
CA PHE A 99 4.18 -6.32 -9.92
C PHE A 99 2.95 -5.97 -10.77
N VAL A 100 3.09 -5.97 -12.09
CA VAL A 100 1.99 -5.70 -13.03
C VAL A 100 0.86 -6.72 -12.87
N VAL A 101 1.21 -7.99 -12.61
CA VAL A 101 0.22 -9.05 -12.36
C VAL A 101 -0.54 -8.78 -11.07
N ALA A 102 0.16 -8.36 -10.00
CA ALA A 102 -0.48 -8.02 -8.73
C ALA A 102 -1.46 -6.85 -8.90
N GLN A 103 -1.07 -5.81 -9.63
CA GLN A 103 -1.94 -4.67 -9.94
C GLN A 103 -3.16 -5.08 -10.77
N GLY A 104 -3.00 -5.95 -11.77
CA GLY A 104 -4.11 -6.48 -12.56
C GLY A 104 -5.11 -7.26 -11.71
N ILE A 105 -4.62 -8.07 -10.76
CA ILE A 105 -5.48 -8.78 -9.80
C ILE A 105 -6.23 -7.78 -8.92
N LEU A 106 -5.55 -6.78 -8.35
CA LEU A 106 -6.18 -5.76 -7.52
C LEU A 106 -7.28 -5.02 -8.28
N SER A 107 -7.01 -4.55 -9.50
CA SER A 107 -8.03 -3.88 -10.33
C SER A 107 -9.23 -4.78 -10.62
N SER A 108 -9.01 -6.08 -10.81
CA SER A 108 -10.08 -7.05 -11.02
C SER A 108 -10.93 -7.22 -9.76
N VAL A 109 -10.28 -7.38 -8.59
CA VAL A 109 -10.95 -7.48 -7.28
C VAL A 109 -11.78 -6.24 -6.99
N GLU A 110 -11.22 -5.05 -7.17
CA GLU A 110 -11.96 -3.79 -6.99
C GLU A 110 -13.14 -3.66 -7.95
N GLY A 111 -12.99 -4.16 -9.18
CA GLY A 111 -14.08 -4.21 -10.16
C GLY A 111 -15.22 -5.16 -9.77
N PHE A 112 -14.95 -6.21 -9.00
CA PHE A 112 -15.98 -7.08 -8.43
C PHE A 112 -16.58 -6.49 -7.15
N GLU A 113 -15.77 -5.87 -6.29
CA GLU A 113 -16.26 -5.21 -5.06
C GLU A 113 -17.16 -3.99 -5.37
N ALA A 114 -16.98 -3.36 -6.52
CA ALA A 114 -17.84 -2.27 -6.99
C ALA A 114 -19.18 -2.76 -7.57
N LYS A 115 -19.32 -4.06 -7.86
CA LYS A 115 -20.57 -4.65 -8.34
C LYS A 115 -21.44 -5.08 -7.17
N SER A 116 -22.74 -4.86 -7.30
CA SER A 116 -23.71 -5.35 -6.33
C SER A 116 -23.94 -6.86 -6.50
N ALA A 117 -24.50 -7.53 -5.49
CA ALA A 117 -24.85 -8.95 -5.60
C ALA A 117 -25.86 -9.20 -6.74
N GLU A 118 -26.71 -8.21 -7.05
CA GLU A 118 -27.67 -8.26 -8.16
C GLU A 118 -27.00 -8.28 -9.54
N ASP A 119 -25.78 -7.73 -9.67
CA ASP A 119 -25.03 -7.74 -10.95
C ASP A 119 -24.39 -9.11 -11.27
N LEU A 120 -24.37 -10.04 -10.30
CA LEU A 120 -23.71 -11.34 -10.42
C LEU A 120 -24.66 -12.50 -10.82
N GLU A 121 -25.98 -12.28 -10.83
CA GLU A 121 -26.98 -13.31 -11.19
C GLU A 121 -27.13 -13.55 -12.71
N VAL A 122 -26.59 -12.68 -13.56
CA VAL A 122 -26.79 -12.77 -15.03
C VAL A 122 -25.83 -13.77 -15.72
N LEU A 123 -24.98 -14.47 -14.95
CA LEU A 123 -24.02 -15.46 -15.48
C LEU A 123 -24.33 -16.91 -15.08
N GLY A 124 -25.50 -17.17 -14.49
CA GLY A 124 -25.99 -18.51 -14.13
C GLY A 124 -26.90 -19.12 -15.19
#